data_AF-A0A8J4W204-F1
#
_entry.id   AF-A0A8J4W204-F1
#
_cell.length_a   1.000
_cell.length_b   1.000
_cell.length_c   1.000
_cell.angle_alpha   90.00
_cell.angle_beta   90.00
_cell.angle_gamma   90.00
#
_symmetry.space_group_name_H-M   'P 1'
#
loop_
_entity.id
_entity.type
_entity.pdbx_description
1 polymer ?
#
loop_
_entity_poly.entity_id
_entity_poly.type
_entity_poly.pdbx_seq_one_letter_code
_entity_poly.pdbx_strand_id
1 'polypeptide(L)'
;TLPEISREEFELIFDELDDSHDFKINLNEFSDLCNAIALKFQKEECESCFEYFPSVYNSPCSKKLKGFVRSPRFGSIISFILILNLFAVIVETTLDIKNNSAQKVWQEVEFVFGWIYVLEMALKIYSFGFENYWRDGQNCFDFMITWIIVIVETLTFVAPQGLTFLSNGEWIRYLLL
;
A
#
# COMPACT_ATOMS: atom_id res chain seq x y z
N THR A 1 -3.33 -3.31 -29.55
CA THR A 1 -4.01 -3.40 -30.85
C THR A 1 -5.11 -2.36 -30.85
N LEU A 2 -5.17 -1.49 -31.86
CA LEU A 2 -6.28 -0.53 -31.95
C LEU A 2 -7.59 -1.28 -32.22
N PRO A 3 -8.71 -0.91 -31.57
CA PRO A 3 -10.01 -1.51 -31.86
C PRO A 3 -10.46 -1.14 -33.30
N GLU A 4 -10.93 -2.12 -34.07
CA GLU A 4 -11.64 -1.86 -35.33
C GLU A 4 -13.06 -1.38 -35.01
N ILE A 5 -13.33 -0.10 -35.28
CA ILE A 5 -14.64 0.52 -35.07
C ILE A 5 -15.33 0.64 -36.43
N SER A 6 -16.59 0.19 -36.53
CA SER A 6 -17.36 0.30 -37.78
C SER A 6 -17.80 1.74 -38.05
N ARG A 7 -18.10 2.07 -39.31
CA ARG A 7 -18.48 3.44 -39.70
C ARG A 7 -19.77 3.92 -39.04
N GLU A 8 -20.74 3.02 -38.85
CA GLU A 8 -22.01 3.30 -38.18
C GLU A 8 -21.81 3.58 -36.68
N GLU A 9 -20.93 2.82 -36.01
CA GLU A 9 -20.55 3.10 -34.62
C GLU A 9 -19.81 4.42 -34.48
N PHE A 10 -18.95 4.76 -35.46
CA PHE A 10 -18.27 6.05 -35.46
C PHE A 10 -19.27 7.22 -35.58
N GLU A 11 -20.27 7.11 -36.46
CA GLU A 11 -21.31 8.14 -36.62
C GLU A 11 -22.15 8.31 -35.35
N LEU A 12 -22.53 7.20 -34.69
CA LEU A 12 -23.23 7.23 -33.39
C LEU A 12 -22.39 7.87 -32.27
N ILE A 13 -21.10 7.54 -32.20
CA ILE A 13 -20.17 8.14 -31.22
C ILE A 13 -20.01 9.64 -31.49
N PHE A 14 -19.94 10.02 -32.77
CA PHE A 14 -19.80 11.42 -33.19
C PHE A 14 -21.06 12.23 -32.86
N ASP A 15 -22.25 11.71 -33.12
CA ASP A 15 -23.53 12.35 -32.77
C ASP A 15 -23.69 12.53 -31.25
N GLU A 16 -23.22 11.59 -30.44
CA GLU A 16 -23.23 11.72 -28.97
C GLU A 16 -22.17 12.72 -28.45
N LEU A 17 -21.15 13.02 -29.25
CA LEU A 17 -20.05 13.92 -28.89
C LEU A 17 -20.28 15.38 -29.33
N ASP A 18 -21.00 15.57 -30.43
CA ASP A 18 -21.30 16.89 -30.99
C ASP A 18 -22.55 17.48 -30.35
N ASP A 19 -22.40 17.96 -29.10
CA ASP A 19 -23.48 18.67 -28.39
C ASP A 19 -23.97 19.91 -29.17
N SER A 20 -23.09 20.52 -29.96
CA SER A 20 -23.40 21.70 -30.77
C SER A 20 -24.19 21.40 -32.04
N HIS A 21 -24.27 20.14 -32.46
CA HIS A 21 -24.91 19.65 -33.69
C HIS A 21 -24.42 20.38 -34.96
N ASP A 22 -23.15 20.82 -34.99
CA ASP A 22 -22.56 21.55 -36.12
C ASP A 22 -21.72 20.65 -37.06
N PHE A 23 -21.77 19.34 -36.82
CA PHE A 23 -20.98 18.28 -37.43
C PHE A 23 -19.46 18.47 -37.26
N LYS A 24 -19.01 19.19 -36.21
CA LYS A 24 -17.61 19.44 -35.89
C LYS A 24 -17.35 19.41 -34.39
N ILE A 25 -16.44 18.52 -33.97
CA ILE A 25 -15.99 18.51 -32.57
C ILE A 25 -15.14 19.75 -32.28
N ASN A 26 -15.62 20.59 -31.37
CA ASN A 26 -14.87 21.74 -30.89
C ASN A 26 -13.87 21.33 -29.78
N LEU A 27 -12.96 22.24 -29.42
CA LEU A 27 -11.89 21.94 -28.45
C LEU A 27 -12.44 21.62 -27.04
N ASN A 28 -13.62 22.13 -26.69
CA ASN A 28 -14.25 21.86 -25.39
C ASN A 28 -14.91 20.47 -25.38
N GLU A 29 -15.68 20.12 -26.40
CA GLU A 29 -16.29 18.77 -26.57
C GLU A 29 -15.19 17.69 -26.62
N PHE A 30 -14.11 17.97 -27.35
CA PHE A 30 -12.93 17.10 -27.36
C PHE A 30 -12.28 16.99 -25.98
N SER A 31 -12.17 18.10 -25.23
CA SER A 31 -11.62 18.09 -23.88
C SER A 31 -12.50 17.29 -22.92
N ASP A 32 -13.82 17.38 -23.04
CA ASP A 32 -14.76 16.62 -22.22
C ASP A 32 -14.69 15.13 -22.53
N LEU A 33 -14.55 14.75 -23.81
CA LEU A 33 -14.22 13.38 -24.20
C LEU A 33 -12.90 12.91 -23.61
N CYS A 34 -11.83 13.69 -23.76
CA CYS A 34 -10.52 13.35 -23.21
C CYS A 34 -10.57 13.20 -21.69
N ASN A 35 -11.32 14.04 -20.98
CA ASN A 35 -11.53 13.93 -19.54
C ASN A 35 -12.35 12.70 -19.18
N ALA A 36 -13.43 12.40 -19.90
CA ALA A 36 -14.27 11.21 -19.69
C ALA A 36 -13.48 9.91 -19.95
N ILE A 37 -12.67 9.89 -21.00
CA ILE A 37 -11.74 8.80 -21.32
C ILE A 37 -10.69 8.69 -20.21
N ALA A 38 -10.05 9.80 -19.81
CA ALA A 38 -9.06 9.79 -18.74
C ALA A 38 -9.65 9.26 -17.42
N LEU A 39 -10.88 9.63 -17.09
CA LEU A 39 -11.61 9.12 -15.93
C LEU A 39 -11.96 7.63 -16.05
N LYS A 40 -12.32 7.13 -17.24
CA LYS A 40 -12.56 5.70 -17.46
C LYS A 40 -11.27 4.87 -17.43
N PHE A 41 -10.21 5.34 -18.07
CA PHE A 41 -8.95 4.59 -18.21
C PHE A 41 -8.06 4.64 -16.97
N GLN A 42 -8.20 5.63 -16.09
CA GLN A 42 -7.51 5.62 -14.79
C GLN A 42 -7.85 4.42 -13.92
N LYS A 43 -8.93 3.69 -14.23
CA LYS A 43 -9.44 2.58 -13.41
C LYS A 43 -8.95 1.19 -13.83
N GLU A 44 -8.14 1.07 -14.88
CA GLU A 44 -7.50 -0.22 -15.19
C GLU A 44 -6.40 -0.50 -14.16
N GLU A 45 -6.66 -1.48 -13.28
CA GLU A 45 -5.66 -2.02 -12.36
C GLU A 45 -4.52 -2.63 -13.18
N CYS A 46 -3.29 -2.12 -13.03
CA CYS A 46 -2.12 -2.61 -13.76
C CYS A 46 -1.84 -4.08 -13.42
N GLU A 47 -1.37 -4.87 -14.38
CA GLU A 47 -1.06 -6.28 -14.17
C GLU A 47 0.04 -6.48 -13.12
N SER A 48 -0.10 -7.49 -12.28
CA SER A 48 0.79 -7.74 -11.16
C SER A 48 2.04 -8.48 -11.64
N CYS A 49 3.25 -8.08 -11.24
CA CYS A 49 4.50 -8.80 -11.57
C CYS A 49 4.49 -10.30 -11.21
N PHE A 50 3.58 -10.74 -10.33
CA PHE A 50 3.37 -12.14 -9.94
C PHE A 50 2.77 -13.04 -11.02
N GLU A 51 2.34 -12.50 -12.17
CA GLU A 51 1.96 -13.33 -13.33
C GLU A 51 3.13 -14.14 -13.90
N TYR A 52 4.38 -13.77 -13.57
CA TYR A 52 5.56 -14.56 -13.91
C TYR A 52 5.54 -15.99 -13.30
N PHE A 53 4.78 -16.22 -12.22
CA PHE A 53 4.55 -17.54 -11.62
C PHE A 53 3.06 -17.94 -11.65
N PRO A 54 2.54 -18.36 -12.82
CA PRO A 54 1.11 -18.55 -13.03
C PRO A 54 0.52 -19.72 -12.22
N SER A 55 1.30 -20.73 -11.84
CA SER A 55 0.80 -21.91 -11.12
C SER A 55 0.32 -21.60 -9.70
N VAL A 56 1.04 -20.72 -8.98
CA VAL A 56 0.69 -20.31 -7.61
C VAL A 56 -0.36 -19.21 -7.64
N TYR A 57 -0.22 -18.26 -8.59
CA TYR A 57 -1.08 -17.08 -8.71
C TYR A 57 -2.51 -17.39 -9.16
N ASN A 58 -2.70 -18.43 -9.98
CA ASN A 58 -4.02 -18.86 -10.47
C ASN A 58 -4.69 -19.94 -9.61
N SER A 59 -4.04 -20.38 -8.54
CA SER A 59 -4.62 -21.37 -7.63
C SER A 59 -5.92 -20.85 -6.97
N PRO A 60 -6.89 -21.74 -6.66
CA PRO A 60 -8.14 -21.35 -6.03
C PRO A 60 -7.94 -20.75 -4.62
N CYS A 61 -6.86 -21.13 -3.94
CA CYS A 61 -6.47 -20.54 -2.65
C CYS A 61 -6.03 -19.06 -2.83
N SER A 62 -5.14 -18.80 -3.79
CA SER A 62 -4.68 -17.44 -4.10
C SER A 62 -5.83 -16.52 -4.49
N LYS A 63 -6.77 -16.97 -5.32
CA LYS A 63 -7.93 -16.15 -5.71
C LYS A 63 -8.81 -15.79 -4.52
N LYS A 64 -9.05 -16.72 -3.59
CA LYS A 64 -9.80 -16.45 -2.35
C LYS A 64 -9.06 -15.47 -1.45
N LEU A 65 -7.75 -15.63 -1.29
CA LEU A 65 -6.90 -14.75 -0.49
C LEU A 65 -6.91 -13.32 -1.05
N LYS A 66 -6.73 -13.15 -2.36
CA LYS A 66 -6.81 -11.84 -3.03
C LYS A 66 -8.18 -11.19 -2.82
N GLY A 67 -9.26 -11.97 -2.97
CA GLY A 67 -10.62 -11.49 -2.72
C GLY A 67 -10.82 -11.04 -1.27
N PHE A 68 -10.20 -11.72 -0.31
CA PHE A 68 -10.24 -11.33 1.09
C PHE A 68 -9.44 -10.03 1.34
N VAL A 69 -8.20 -9.95 0.86
CA VAL A 69 -7.32 -8.78 1.04
C VAL A 69 -7.89 -7.52 0.38
N ARG A 70 -8.50 -7.67 -0.80
CA ARG A 70 -9.19 -6.56 -1.50
C ARG A 70 -10.51 -6.16 -0.85
N SER A 71 -11.02 -6.95 0.09
CA SER A 71 -12.28 -6.62 0.76
C SER A 71 -12.09 -5.48 1.78
N PRO A 72 -13.09 -4.59 1.94
CA PRO A 72 -13.02 -3.51 2.93
C PRO A 72 -12.94 -4.04 4.37
N ARG A 73 -13.34 -5.30 4.60
CA ARG A 73 -13.23 -5.96 5.91
C ARG A 73 -11.77 -6.12 6.32
N PHE A 74 -10.88 -6.46 5.38
CA PHE A 74 -9.46 -6.60 5.67
C PHE A 74 -8.88 -5.29 6.17
N GLY A 75 -9.09 -4.18 5.44
CA GLY A 75 -8.66 -2.86 5.87
C GLY A 75 -9.18 -2.49 7.26
N SER A 76 -10.46 -2.76 7.53
CA SER A 76 -11.05 -2.50 8.85
C SER A 76 -10.40 -3.32 9.98
N ILE A 77 -10.02 -4.59 9.73
CA ILE A 77 -9.30 -5.42 10.69
C ILE A 77 -7.91 -4.84 10.97
N ILE A 78 -7.17 -4.46 9.93
CA ILE A 78 -5.83 -3.88 10.08
C ILE A 78 -5.87 -2.55 10.83
N SER A 79 -6.83 -1.67 10.52
CA SER A 79 -6.99 -0.42 11.26
C SER A 79 -7.33 -0.65 12.74
N PHE A 80 -8.13 -1.69 13.05
CA PHE A 80 -8.42 -2.07 14.43
C PHE A 80 -7.17 -2.56 15.17
N ILE A 81 -6.34 -3.37 14.51
CA ILE A 81 -5.05 -3.84 15.04
C ILE A 81 -4.11 -2.65 15.30
N LEU A 82 -4.08 -1.66 14.40
CA LEU A 82 -3.29 -0.45 14.59
C LEU A 82 -3.70 0.34 15.84
N ILE A 83 -5.01 0.48 16.07
CA ILE A 83 -5.53 1.15 17.27
C ILE A 83 -5.18 0.36 18.54
N LEU A 84 -5.28 -0.98 18.49
CA LEU A 84 -4.90 -1.82 19.62
C LEU A 84 -3.40 -1.75 19.92
N ASN A 85 -2.55 -1.73 18.89
CA ASN A 85 -1.12 -1.55 19.05
C ASN A 85 -0.80 -0.20 19.70
N LEU A 86 -1.44 0.89 19.23
CA LEU A 86 -1.29 2.21 19.85
C LEU A 86 -1.69 2.18 21.33
N PHE A 87 -2.79 1.52 21.67
CA PHE A 87 -3.21 1.37 23.06
C PHE A 87 -2.20 0.56 23.88
N ALA A 88 -1.66 -0.54 23.34
CA ALA A 88 -0.62 -1.34 23.97
C ALA A 88 0.61 -0.50 24.30
N VAL A 89 1.13 0.26 23.33
CA VAL A 89 2.29 1.15 23.52
C VAL A 89 2.05 2.22 24.59
N ILE A 90 0.86 2.83 24.62
CA ILE A 90 0.50 3.83 25.65
C ILE A 90 0.49 3.19 27.05
N VAL A 91 -0.10 2.00 27.16
CA VAL A 91 -0.17 1.26 28.43
C VAL A 91 1.22 0.83 28.88
N GLU A 92 2.03 0.29 27.97
CA GLU A 92 3.43 -0.07 28.23
C GLU A 92 4.21 1.14 28.74
N THR A 93 4.18 2.27 28.04
CA THR A 93 4.88 3.49 28.44
C THR A 93 4.45 3.95 29.85
N THR A 94 3.19 3.77 30.21
CA THR A 94 2.67 4.11 31.54
C THR A 94 3.09 3.11 32.62
N LEU A 95 3.21 1.82 32.27
CA LEU A 95 3.59 0.74 33.18
C LEU A 95 5.10 0.57 33.36
N ASP A 96 5.90 0.95 32.36
CA ASP A 96 7.37 0.87 32.37
C ASP A 96 7.96 1.75 33.49
N ILE A 97 7.27 2.86 33.82
CA ILE A 97 7.57 3.70 34.99
C ILE A 97 7.44 2.92 36.32
N LYS A 98 6.72 1.80 36.34
CA LYS A 98 6.23 1.16 37.56
C LYS A 98 6.75 -0.27 37.80
N ASN A 99 7.11 -1.07 36.79
CA ASN A 99 7.46 -2.48 37.03
C ASN A 99 8.29 -3.18 35.92
N ASN A 100 9.39 -3.82 36.30
CA ASN A 100 10.37 -4.45 35.39
C ASN A 100 9.91 -5.80 34.79
N SER A 101 8.96 -6.50 35.42
CA SER A 101 8.53 -7.85 34.96
C SER A 101 7.51 -7.83 33.83
N ALA A 102 6.75 -6.74 33.69
CA ALA A 102 5.72 -6.60 32.65
C ALA A 102 6.35 -6.26 31.28
N GLN A 103 7.51 -5.62 31.28
CA GLN A 103 8.22 -5.15 30.09
C GLN A 103 8.51 -6.29 29.09
N LYS A 104 8.93 -7.46 29.58
CA LYS A 104 9.20 -8.61 28.71
C LYS A 104 7.95 -9.11 27.97
N VAL A 105 6.78 -9.03 28.60
CA VAL A 105 5.52 -9.46 27.95
C VAL A 105 5.11 -8.47 26.87
N TRP A 106 5.27 -7.17 27.13
CA TRP A 106 4.95 -6.13 26.15
C TRP A 106 5.88 -6.17 24.93
N GLN A 107 7.18 -6.40 25.13
CA GLN A 107 8.14 -6.59 24.03
C GLN A 107 7.75 -7.75 23.09
N GLU A 108 7.29 -8.88 23.63
CA GLU A 108 6.81 -10.00 22.81
C GLU A 108 5.53 -9.63 22.04
N VAL A 109 4.64 -8.82 22.64
CA VAL A 109 3.42 -8.34 21.99
C VAL A 109 3.73 -7.35 20.86
N GLU A 110 4.64 -6.41 21.07
CA GLU A 110 5.10 -5.47 20.04
C GLU A 110 5.72 -6.21 18.85
N PHE A 111 6.56 -7.22 19.12
CA PHE A 111 7.15 -8.06 18.08
C PHE A 111 6.09 -8.79 17.25
N VAL A 112 5.04 -9.31 17.88
CA VAL A 112 3.91 -9.94 17.18
C VAL A 112 3.17 -8.91 16.30
N PHE A 113 2.95 -7.69 16.79
CA PHE A 113 2.34 -6.63 15.97
C PHE A 113 3.22 -6.26 14.77
N GLY A 114 4.54 -6.17 14.92
CA GLY A 114 5.49 -5.97 13.83
C GLY A 114 5.32 -7.02 12.72
N TRP A 115 5.29 -8.30 13.09
CA TRP A 115 5.06 -9.39 12.13
C TRP A 115 3.70 -9.33 11.43
N ILE A 116 2.66 -8.88 12.13
CA ILE A 116 1.34 -8.70 11.51
C ILE A 116 1.40 -7.62 10.42
N TYR A 117 2.07 -6.48 10.65
CA TYR A 117 2.23 -5.44 9.62
C TYR A 117 3.07 -5.91 8.43
N VAL A 118 4.14 -6.67 8.67
CA VAL A 118 4.94 -7.27 7.59
C VAL A 118 4.09 -8.22 6.75
N LEU A 119 3.29 -9.07 7.39
CA LEU A 119 2.40 -10.01 6.69
C LEU A 119 1.32 -9.27 5.90
N GLU A 120 0.73 -8.24 6.50
CA GLU A 120 -0.27 -7.37 5.87
C GLU A 120 0.27 -6.72 4.60
N MET A 121 1.46 -6.11 4.67
CA MET A 121 2.14 -5.50 3.56
C MET A 121 2.42 -6.52 2.45
N ALA A 122 2.96 -7.70 2.81
CA ALA A 122 3.24 -8.77 1.85
C ALA A 122 1.95 -9.25 1.15
N LEU A 123 0.85 -9.41 1.89
CA LEU A 123 -0.45 -9.81 1.36
C LEU A 123 -1.04 -8.76 0.41
N LYS A 124 -0.91 -7.46 0.75
CA LYS A 124 -1.34 -6.37 -0.12
C LYS A 124 -0.52 -6.32 -1.41
N ILE A 125 0.82 -6.35 -1.32
CA ILE A 125 1.70 -6.37 -2.51
C ILE A 125 1.38 -7.57 -3.41
N TYR A 126 1.15 -8.75 -2.82
CA TYR A 126 0.75 -9.95 -3.56
C TYR A 126 -0.61 -9.82 -4.24
N SER A 127 -1.57 -9.11 -3.63
CA SER A 127 -2.96 -9.05 -4.08
C SER A 127 -3.25 -7.91 -5.06
N PHE A 128 -2.59 -6.76 -4.89
CA PHE A 128 -2.75 -5.58 -5.75
C PHE A 128 -1.70 -5.52 -6.86
N GLY A 129 -0.53 -6.14 -6.67
CA GLY A 129 0.63 -5.96 -7.52
C GLY A 129 1.45 -4.75 -7.10
N PHE A 130 2.75 -4.78 -7.42
CA PHE A 130 3.72 -3.78 -6.93
C PHE A 130 3.38 -2.35 -7.39
N GLU A 131 3.02 -2.16 -8.67
CA GLU A 131 2.69 -0.84 -9.21
C GLU A 131 1.42 -0.25 -8.61
N ASN A 132 0.35 -1.04 -8.51
CA ASN A 132 -0.90 -0.57 -7.91
C ASN A 132 -0.75 -0.29 -6.41
N TYR A 133 0.07 -1.07 -5.71
CA TYR A 133 0.39 -0.84 -4.31
C TYR A 133 1.11 0.51 -4.12
N TRP A 134 2.04 0.89 -5.01
CA TRP A 134 2.76 2.18 -4.94
C TRP A 134 1.94 3.39 -5.37
N ARG A 135 0.89 3.19 -6.17
CA ARG A 135 0.00 4.28 -6.61
C ARG A 135 -0.94 4.77 -5.50
N ASP A 136 -1.20 3.92 -4.51
CA ASP A 136 -2.04 4.27 -3.37
C ASP A 136 -1.18 4.87 -2.24
N GLY A 137 -1.45 6.13 -1.91
CA GLY A 137 -0.73 6.86 -0.88
C GLY A 137 -0.85 6.22 0.52
N GLN A 138 -1.97 5.56 0.81
CA GLN A 138 -2.15 4.88 2.09
C GLN A 138 -1.24 3.67 2.21
N ASN A 139 -1.12 2.88 1.15
CA ASN A 139 -0.23 1.72 1.10
C ASN A 139 1.26 2.12 1.14
N CYS A 140 1.62 3.25 0.53
CA CYS A 140 2.96 3.83 0.65
C CYS A 140 3.30 4.23 2.10
N PHE A 141 2.34 4.80 2.83
CA PHE A 141 2.51 5.10 4.24
C PHE A 141 2.69 3.82 5.07
N ASP A 142 1.83 2.81 4.87
CA ASP A 142 1.90 1.53 5.56
C ASP A 142 3.25 0.82 5.32
N PHE A 143 3.78 0.89 4.09
CA PHE A 143 5.10 0.36 3.74
C PHE A 143 6.21 1.03 4.54
N MET A 144 6.19 2.37 4.61
CA MET A 144 7.21 3.13 5.32
C MET A 144 7.20 2.79 6.81
N ILE A 145 6.01 2.72 7.42
CA ILE A 145 5.86 2.35 8.83
C ILE A 145 6.39 0.94 9.08
N THR A 146 6.01 -0.03 8.24
CA THR A 146 6.47 -1.42 8.36
C THR A 146 8.00 -1.52 8.27
N TRP A 147 8.61 -0.80 7.33
CA TRP A 147 10.07 -0.76 7.21
C TRP A 147 10.77 -0.13 8.41
N ILE A 148 10.21 0.95 8.96
CA ILE A 148 10.75 1.56 10.18
C ILE A 148 10.72 0.55 11.33
N ILE A 149 9.60 -0.17 11.53
CA ILE A 149 9.48 -1.19 12.57
C ILE A 149 10.54 -2.28 12.39
N VAL A 150 10.66 -2.85 11.19
CA VAL A 150 11.65 -3.90 10.90
C VAL A 150 13.08 -3.42 11.13
N ILE A 151 13.41 -2.20 10.71
CA ILE A 151 14.74 -1.62 10.93
C ILE A 151 15.00 -1.43 12.41
N VAL A 152 14.04 -0.87 13.16
CA VAL A 152 14.17 -0.65 14.61
C VAL A 152 14.38 -1.99 15.34
N GLU A 153 13.57 -3.01 15.04
CA GLU A 153 13.70 -4.35 15.60
C GLU A 153 15.04 -5.01 15.23
N THR A 154 15.47 -4.87 13.98
CA THR A 154 16.76 -5.42 13.53
C THR A 154 17.92 -4.72 14.24
N LEU A 155 17.85 -3.40 14.44
CA LEU A 155 18.87 -2.64 15.14
C LEU A 155 18.93 -2.99 16.63
N THR A 156 17.79 -3.15 17.31
CA THR A 156 17.77 -3.58 18.71
C THR A 156 18.31 -5.00 18.89
N PHE A 157 18.08 -5.89 17.93
CA PHE A 157 18.61 -7.26 17.95
C PHE A 157 20.11 -7.35 17.62
N VAL A 158 20.56 -6.70 16.55
CA VAL A 158 21.95 -6.81 16.05
C VAL A 158 22.91 -5.95 16.88
N ALA A 159 22.46 -4.79 17.37
CA ALA A 159 23.30 -3.85 18.08
C ALA A 159 22.50 -3.12 19.18
N PRO A 160 22.35 -3.72 20.39
CA PRO A 160 21.84 -2.98 21.54
C PRO A 160 22.68 -1.73 21.87
N GLN A 161 23.92 -1.65 21.35
CA GLN A 161 24.83 -0.49 21.45
C GLN A 161 24.73 0.49 20.26
N GLY A 162 24.05 0.16 19.16
CA GLY A 162 23.95 1.02 17.97
C GLY A 162 23.17 2.32 18.24
N LEU A 163 22.15 2.24 19.10
CA LEU A 163 21.42 3.42 19.57
C LEU A 163 22.32 4.37 20.38
N THR A 164 23.26 3.82 21.17
CA THR A 164 24.24 4.65 21.89
C THR A 164 25.21 5.33 20.93
N PHE A 165 25.62 4.71 19.82
CA PHE A 165 26.48 5.39 18.82
C PHE A 165 25.79 6.58 18.15
N LEU A 166 24.52 6.45 17.76
CA LEU A 166 23.73 7.55 17.20
C LEU A 166 23.45 8.64 18.25
N SER A 167 23.18 8.25 19.50
CA SER A 167 22.96 9.16 20.63
C SER A 167 24.24 9.87 21.11
N ASN A 168 25.42 9.27 20.92
CA ASN A 168 26.69 9.81 21.43
C ASN A 168 27.37 10.81 20.48
N GLY A 169 26.80 11.07 19.29
CA GLY A 169 27.32 12.05 18.33
C GLY A 169 28.67 11.70 17.69
N GLU A 170 29.23 10.51 17.99
CA GLU A 170 30.50 10.01 17.44
C GLU A 170 30.48 9.90 15.91
N TRP A 171 29.31 9.68 15.32
CA TRP A 171 29.10 9.61 13.86
C TRP A 171 29.40 10.92 13.12
N ILE A 172 29.26 12.08 13.78
CA ILE A 172 29.58 13.40 13.20
C ILE A 172 31.09 13.51 12.91
N ARG A 173 31.93 12.83 13.69
CA ARG A 173 33.39 12.86 13.55
C ARG A 173 33.88 12.10 12.30
N TYR A 174 33.11 11.13 11.83
CA TYR A 174 33.40 10.35 10.62
C TYR A 174 32.92 11.02 9.32
N LEU A 175 32.02 11.99 9.42
CA LEU A 175 31.52 12.78 8.27
C LEU A 175 32.40 13.98 7.92
N LEU A 176 33.32 14.36 8.80
CA LEU A 176 34.24 15.49 8.62
C LEU A 176 35.65 15.08 8.14
N LEU A 177 35.81 13.80 7.76
CA LEU A 177 36.99 13.25 7.09
C LEU A 177 36.60 12.82 5.67
#